data_AF-A0A850JV20-F1
#
_entry.id   AF-A0A850JV20-F1
#
_cell.length_a   1.000
_cell.length_b   1.000
_cell.length_c   1.000
_cell.angle_alpha   90.00
_cell.angle_beta   90.00
_cell.angle_gamma   90.00
#
_symmetry.space_group_name_H-M   'P 1'
#
loop_
_entity.id
_entity.type
_entity.pdbx_description
1 polymer ?
#
loop_
_entity_poly.entity_id
_entity_poly.type
_entity_poly.pdbx_seq_one_letter_code
_entity_poly.pdbx_strand_id
1 'polypeptide(L)' 'MSIKILTAKENPKVEKLKKEFDIFRVIDIKKGELQMIEFFNKDGAFRGFGRDTKTAFRKAKKVLKNYYS' A
#
# COMPACT_ATOMS: atom_id res chain seq x y z
N MET A 1 5.17 6.50 -16.43
CA MET A 1 4.85 5.63 -15.27
C MET A 1 5.86 5.95 -14.20
N SER A 2 5.45 6.17 -12.94
CA SER A 2 6.38 6.33 -11.82
C SER A 2 6.13 5.26 -10.77
N ILE A 3 7.22 4.80 -10.15
CA ILE A 3 7.21 3.78 -9.11
C ILE A 3 8.07 4.31 -7.97
N LYS A 4 7.55 4.23 -6.75
CA LYS A 4 8.21 4.74 -5.57
C LYS A 4 8.00 3.80 -4.39
N ILE A 5 9.04 3.53 -3.62
CA ILE A 5 8.92 2.80 -2.35
C ILE A 5 8.49 3.80 -1.30
N LEU A 6 7.37 3.55 -0.62
CA LEU A 6 6.94 4.39 0.48
C LEU A 6 7.65 4.00 1.77
N THR A 7 8.23 5.00 2.41
CA THR A 7 8.91 4.89 3.69
C THR A 7 8.11 5.55 4.81
N ALA A 8 8.48 5.26 6.06
CA ALA A 8 7.84 5.86 7.23
C ALA A 8 7.94 7.40 7.25
N LYS A 9 9.02 7.97 6.68
CA LYS A 9 9.23 9.42 6.58
C LYS A 9 8.15 10.11 5.75
N GLU A 10 7.59 9.41 4.77
CA GLU A 10 6.63 9.97 3.82
C GLU A 10 5.18 9.70 4.23
N ASN A 11 4.97 8.60 4.96
CA ASN A 11 3.67 8.25 5.50
C ASN A 11 3.84 7.45 6.81
N PRO A 12 3.67 8.08 7.98
CA PRO A 12 3.80 7.41 9.28
C PRO A 12 2.88 6.19 9.44
N LYS A 13 1.76 6.14 8.69
CA LYS A 13 0.82 5.00 8.72
C LYS A 13 1.41 3.73 8.10
N VAL A 14 2.43 3.86 7.25
CA VAL A 14 3.17 2.72 6.68
C VAL A 14 3.82 1.93 7.80
N GLU A 15 4.48 2.60 8.75
CA GLU A 15 5.20 1.89 9.82
C GLU A 15 4.27 1.08 10.73
N LYS A 16 3.09 1.63 11.04
CA LYS A 16 2.07 0.89 11.79
C LYS A 16 1.62 -0.37 11.04
N LEU A 17 1.39 -0.27 9.73
CA LEU A 17 1.02 -1.42 8.91
C LEU A 17 2.14 -2.45 8.78
N LYS A 18 3.40 -2.01 8.66
CA LYS A 18 4.56 -2.90 8.66
C LYS A 18 4.60 -3.78 9.90
N LYS A 19 4.34 -3.20 11.08
CA LYS A 19 4.32 -3.95 12.35
C LYS A 19 3.07 -4.83 12.50
N GLU A 20 1.88 -4.35 12.09
CA GLU A 20 0.60 -5.07 12.26
C GLU A 20 0.49 -6.31 11.33
N PHE A 21 1.03 -6.23 10.10
CA PHE A 21 0.84 -7.26 9.06
C PHE A 21 2.14 -7.80 8.45
N ASP A 22 3.27 -7.58 9.11
CA ASP A 22 4.61 -7.98 8.66
C ASP A 22 4.92 -7.53 7.22
N ILE A 23 4.53 -6.29 6.88
CA ILE A 23 4.77 -5.73 5.55
C ILE A 23 6.22 -5.29 5.44
N PHE A 24 7.00 -5.96 4.59
CA PHE A 24 8.39 -5.56 4.35
C PHE A 24 8.49 -4.42 3.32
N ARG A 25 7.57 -4.34 2.34
CA ARG A 25 7.60 -3.31 1.28
C ARG A 25 6.24 -2.70 0.98
N VAL A 26 6.24 -1.39 0.77
CA VAL A 26 5.09 -0.64 0.26
C VAL A 26 5.51 0.09 -1.00
N ILE A 27 4.77 -0.10 -2.10
CA ILE A 27 5.05 0.54 -3.38
C ILE A 27 3.87 1.45 -3.76
N ASP A 28 4.18 2.69 -4.12
CA ASP A 28 3.28 3.64 -4.77
C ASP A 28 3.61 3.72 -6.25
N ILE A 29 2.62 3.48 -7.10
CA ILE A 29 2.76 3.46 -8.55
C ILE A 29 1.76 4.43 -9.17
N LYS A 30 2.23 5.32 -10.04
CA LYS A 30 1.39 6.22 -10.84
C LYS A 30 1.47 5.87 -12.33
N LYS A 31 0.30 5.67 -12.94
CA LYS A 31 0.15 5.48 -14.40
C LYS A 31 -0.97 6.40 -14.92
N GLY A 32 -0.58 7.55 -15.48
CA GLY A 32 -1.53 8.59 -15.85
C GLY A 32 -2.24 9.14 -14.61
N GLU A 33 -3.58 9.09 -14.61
CA GLU A 33 -4.43 9.47 -13.48
C GLU A 33 -4.68 8.31 -12.48
N LEU A 34 -4.21 7.10 -12.80
CA LEU A 34 -4.38 5.94 -11.94
C LEU A 34 -3.23 5.86 -10.92
N GLN A 35 -3.59 5.85 -9.64
CA GLN A 35 -2.70 5.60 -8.53
C GLN A 35 -2.92 4.19 -7.97
N MET A 36 -1.82 3.51 -7.65
CA MET A 36 -1.83 2.15 -7.12
C MET A 36 -0.92 2.05 -5.91
N ILE A 37 -1.39 1.35 -4.88
CA ILE A 37 -0.59 1.02 -3.70
C ILE A 37 -0.53 -0.49 -3.55
N GLU A 38 0.66 -1.01 -3.33
CA GLU A 38 0.91 -2.42 -3.06
C GLU A 38 1.61 -2.60 -1.72
N PHE A 39 1.06 -3.49 -0.90
CA PHE A 39 1.69 -3.98 0.33
C PHE A 39 2.20 -5.39 0.09
N PHE A 40 3.47 -5.63 0.40
CA PHE A 40 4.10 -6.95 0.28
C PHE A 40 4.43 -7.50 1.67
N ASN A 41 3.95 -8.71 1.93
CA ASN A 41 4.30 -9.51 3.10
C ASN A 41 4.50 -10.98 2.69
N LYS A 42 4.67 -11.88 3.67
CA LYS A 42 4.89 -13.31 3.43
C LYS A 42 3.73 -14.00 2.67
N ASP A 43 2.52 -13.48 2.78
CA ASP A 43 1.30 -14.10 2.24
C ASP A 43 0.95 -13.56 0.83
N GLY A 44 1.69 -12.55 0.34
CA GLY A 44 1.62 -12.08 -1.04
C GLY A 44 1.61 -10.56 -1.18
N ALA A 45 0.93 -10.09 -2.21
CA ALA A 45 0.81 -8.68 -2.56
C ALA A 45 -0.65 -8.21 -2.47
N PHE A 46 -0.91 -7.20 -1.64
CA PHE A 46 -2.22 -6.60 -1.46
C PHE A 46 -2.28 -5.24 -2.16
N ARG A 47 -3.11 -5.15 -3.21
CA ARG A 47 -3.17 -3.98 -4.09
C ARG A 47 -4.45 -3.17 -3.92
N GLY A 48 -4.33 -1.86 -4.00
CA GLY A 48 -5.46 -0.93 -4.07
C GLY A 48 -5.27 0.14 -5.14
N PHE A 49 -6.37 0.56 -5.75
CA PHE A 49 -6.41 1.53 -6.86
C PHE A 49 -7.21 2.78 -6.52
N GLY A 50 -6.74 3.96 -6.92
CA GLY A 50 -7.42 5.22 -6.68
C GLY A 50 -7.06 6.30 -7.70
N ARG A 51 -7.79 7.42 -7.66
CA ARG A 51 -7.42 8.65 -8.38
C ARG A 51 -6.29 9.41 -7.68
N ASP A 52 -5.99 9.03 -6.44
CA ASP A 52 -4.96 9.61 -5.59
C ASP A 52 -4.36 8.54 -4.66
N THR A 53 -3.19 8.82 -4.09
CA THR A 53 -2.44 7.89 -3.24
C THR A 53 -3.20 7.52 -1.97
N LYS A 54 -3.97 8.45 -1.38
CA LYS A 54 -4.73 8.22 -0.16
C LYS A 54 -5.86 7.22 -0.38
N THR A 55 -6.57 7.34 -1.50
CA THR A 55 -7.64 6.44 -1.91
C THR A 55 -7.11 5.06 -2.25
N ALA A 56 -6.01 4.98 -3.01
CA ALA A 56 -5.32 3.73 -3.32
C ALA A 56 -4.86 3.00 -2.05
N PHE A 57 -4.21 3.73 -1.13
CA PHE A 57 -3.75 3.20 0.15
C PHE A 57 -4.89 2.67 1.02
N ARG A 58 -5.99 3.43 1.13
CA ARG A 58 -7.18 3.01 1.90
C ARG A 58 -7.75 1.69 1.37
N LYS A 59 -7.85 1.55 0.04
CA LYS A 59 -8.34 0.33 -0.59
C LYS A 59 -7.39 -0.84 -0.41
N ALA A 60 -6.08 -0.64 -0.59
CA ALA A 60 -5.07 -1.67 -0.34
C ALA A 60 -5.16 -2.18 1.12
N LYS A 61 -5.32 -1.26 2.07
CA LYS A 61 -5.48 -1.59 3.49
C LYS A 61 -6.77 -2.37 3.77
N LYS A 62 -7.86 -2.05 3.06
CA LYS A 62 -9.12 -2.79 3.17
C LYS A 62 -8.95 -4.23 2.69
N VAL A 63 -8.30 -4.44 1.54
CA VAL A 63 -8.05 -5.79 1.00
C VAL A 63 -7.19 -6.61 1.97
N LEU A 64 -6.09 -6.02 2.46
CA LEU A 64 -5.22 -6.64 3.47
C LEU A 64 -6.00 -7.05 4.74
N LYS A 65 -6.80 -6.14 5.30
CA LYS A 65 -7.60 -6.43 6.50
C LYS A 65 -8.60 -7.55 6.26
N ASN A 66 -9.31 -7.52 5.15
CA ASN A 66 -10.29 -8.54 4.79
C ASN A 66 -9.68 -9.93 4.64
N TYR A 67 -8.40 -10.05 4.28
CA TYR A 67 -7.73 -11.34 4.17
C TYR A 67 -7.44 -11.99 5.53
N TYR A 68 -7.17 -11.19 6.56
CA TYR A 68 -6.90 -11.65 7.92
C TYR A 68 -8.10 -11.55 8.88
N SER A 69 -9.28 -11.19 8.38
CA SER A 69 -10.51 -11.11 9.18
C SER A 69 -11.36 -12.36 9.02
#